data_AF-A0A0W0ZH38-F1
#
_entry.id   AF-A0A0W0ZH38-F1
#
_cell.length_a   1.000
_cell.length_b   1.000
_cell.length_c   1.000
_cell.angle_alpha   90.00
_cell.angle_beta   90.00
_cell.angle_gamma   90.00
#
_symmetry.space_group_name_H-M   'P 1'
#
loop_
_entity.id
_entity.type
_entity.pdbx_description
1 polymer ?
#
loop_
_entity_poly.entity_id
_entity_poly.type
_entity_poly.pdbx_seq_one_letter_code
_entity_poly.pdbx_strand_id
1 'polypeptide(L)'
;MPTVVSQLDFKSDSKEIPQKKPNSDDICFCELIYKAAKNLNRNEAKIAINKILLFATIDVQHATTNDVAVSKLAAEGNIESVNFLIKEFNASLLWAAYGYARGGHVVEADKVFVLAQDSVDRLKLLKQMASGHAQGGHVSEAKKILALVQNSADRFAVLQHMAFGYALRGHAAEANKVLSLVQNSADRFVVLQYMALAYAQGGHVAEANKVLMLVKNPADQLKLWMEMAYGYTRGGHVAAANNVLALAENSDDRFAVLQQMAFGFACGGHVSEVNKVFALAENSADRLSLLQHMALGYVQGGYVVEANNALELAQNSIERRALLVYMAYGYALNGHVAEANKVLALADSPAERLAVLQQLVCGYAQGGYVAEANKALASVQNSAGRLAVLQSMALGYARDGYVVEANKVFALAQSPAERFALLQKMAHGYVQCGYMTEANNVLALAQNTDERLALSKTIVAQLSQKAFSTERDLLQLLATFNPDFQSVIASELKKSAAKIDIVHLVPKATKLHALMKTQKLNFNQAMGWLQPEMQLWLLQGPQLIKNKKLAAAMFLSVSTYLTSNSIPEMVDLSNKLSVTTCRDRFFKDLQSRNHLLAYDLTAAPAKNAPVAPAA
;
A
#
# COMPACT_ATOMS: atom_id res chain seq x y z
N MET A 1 26.68 -67.65 1.01
CA MET A 1 26.91 -67.13 -0.36
C MET A 1 25.59 -66.56 -0.87
N PRO A 2 25.59 -65.39 -1.53
CA PRO A 2 24.90 -64.20 -1.01
C PRO A 2 23.72 -63.66 -1.86
N THR A 3 22.77 -63.02 -1.16
CA THR A 3 22.18 -61.66 -1.31
C THR A 3 21.79 -61.11 -2.71
N VAL A 4 20.57 -60.55 -2.86
CA VAL A 4 20.28 -59.09 -3.00
C VAL A 4 18.79 -58.80 -3.34
N VAL A 5 18.25 -57.91 -2.50
CA VAL A 5 17.13 -56.95 -2.59
C VAL A 5 16.58 -56.60 -3.98
N SER A 6 15.26 -56.71 -4.15
CA SER A 6 14.47 -56.17 -5.26
C SER A 6 14.30 -54.65 -5.14
N GLN A 7 15.02 -53.90 -5.97
CA GLN A 7 14.82 -52.47 -6.21
C GLN A 7 13.83 -52.25 -7.36
N LEU A 8 13.01 -51.22 -7.16
CA LEU A 8 12.02 -50.67 -8.08
C LEU A 8 12.65 -50.27 -9.43
N ASP A 9 12.01 -50.72 -10.50
CA ASP A 9 12.35 -50.44 -11.89
C ASP A 9 12.36 -48.94 -12.20
N PHE A 10 13.56 -48.40 -12.47
CA PHE A 10 13.74 -47.23 -13.30
C PHE A 10 13.59 -47.65 -14.77
N LYS A 11 12.48 -47.25 -15.41
CA LYS A 11 12.46 -47.15 -16.88
C LYS A 11 12.88 -45.74 -17.29
N SER A 12 13.95 -45.73 -18.08
CA SER A 12 14.55 -44.58 -18.72
C SER A 12 13.62 -44.03 -19.81
N ASP A 13 13.07 -42.84 -19.60
CA ASP A 13 12.54 -42.00 -20.69
C ASP A 13 13.41 -40.74 -20.82
N SER A 14 14.67 -40.96 -21.17
CA SER A 14 15.55 -39.96 -21.73
C SER A 14 15.36 -39.91 -23.25
N LYS A 15 14.22 -39.35 -23.72
CA LYS A 15 14.01 -38.78 -25.06
C LYS A 15 12.56 -38.32 -25.22
N GLU A 16 12.32 -37.03 -25.02
CA GLU A 16 11.53 -36.16 -25.90
C GLU A 16 11.53 -34.75 -25.29
N ILE A 17 12.55 -33.96 -25.62
CA ILE A 17 12.45 -32.51 -25.57
C ILE A 17 11.69 -32.13 -26.84
N PRO A 18 10.54 -31.45 -26.79
CA PRO A 18 9.84 -31.08 -28.01
C PRO A 18 10.71 -30.07 -28.79
N GLN A 19 11.30 -30.52 -29.89
CA GLN A 19 11.95 -29.67 -30.90
C GLN A 19 10.94 -29.03 -31.87
N LYS A 20 9.64 -29.01 -31.51
CA LYS A 20 8.61 -28.25 -32.24
C LYS A 20 8.27 -27.00 -31.44
N LYS A 21 8.19 -25.86 -32.14
CA LYS A 21 7.58 -24.62 -31.65
C LYS A 21 6.23 -25.00 -31.02
N PRO A 22 6.04 -24.92 -29.68
CA PRO A 22 4.80 -25.36 -29.07
C PRO A 22 3.70 -24.37 -29.46
N ASN A 23 2.51 -24.89 -29.78
CA ASN A 23 1.31 -24.07 -29.94
C ASN A 23 1.05 -23.30 -28.64
N SER A 24 0.63 -22.04 -28.76
CA SER A 24 0.55 -21.02 -27.70
C SER A 24 -0.53 -21.24 -26.63
N ASP A 25 -1.15 -22.42 -26.58
CA ASP A 25 -2.23 -22.71 -25.65
C ASP A 25 -1.69 -23.62 -24.52
N ASP A 26 -1.70 -23.10 -23.29
CA ASP A 26 -1.49 -23.82 -22.01
C ASP A 26 -0.07 -24.28 -21.60
N ILE A 27 0.93 -23.40 -21.54
CA ILE A 27 2.16 -23.68 -20.78
C ILE A 27 2.36 -22.64 -19.65
N CYS A 28 2.01 -22.97 -18.40
CA CYS A 28 2.46 -22.15 -17.26
C CYS A 28 3.94 -22.43 -16.98
N PHE A 29 4.81 -21.48 -17.32
CA PHE A 29 6.23 -21.53 -16.96
C PHE A 29 6.45 -21.71 -15.45
N CYS A 30 5.53 -21.20 -14.63
CA CYS A 30 5.50 -21.38 -13.19
C CYS A 30 5.47 -22.86 -12.77
N GLU A 31 4.60 -23.65 -13.42
CA GLU A 31 4.44 -25.07 -13.17
C GLU A 31 5.64 -25.87 -13.69
N LEU A 32 6.24 -25.43 -14.81
CA LEU A 32 7.46 -26.04 -15.32
C LEU A 32 8.64 -25.82 -14.37
N ILE A 33 8.83 -24.60 -13.86
CA ILE A 33 9.87 -24.26 -12.89
C ILE A 33 9.63 -25.03 -11.58
N TYR A 34 8.39 -25.06 -11.09
CA TYR A 34 7.99 -25.84 -9.92
C TYR A 34 8.36 -27.33 -10.09
N LYS A 35 7.99 -27.95 -11.22
CA LYS A 35 8.31 -29.36 -11.52
C LYS A 35 9.82 -29.58 -11.64
N ALA A 36 10.53 -28.70 -12.35
CA ALA A 36 11.97 -28.80 -12.53
C ALA A 36 12.73 -28.63 -11.20
N ALA A 37 12.30 -27.71 -10.34
CA ALA A 37 12.91 -27.47 -9.04
C ALA A 37 12.73 -28.63 -8.06
N LYS A 38 11.70 -29.49 -8.25
CA LYS A 38 11.52 -30.73 -7.49
C LYS A 38 12.48 -31.85 -7.88
N ASN A 39 13.19 -31.74 -9.01
CA ASN A 39 14.16 -32.75 -9.41
C ASN A 39 15.32 -32.79 -8.39
N LEU A 40 15.62 -34.00 -7.89
CA LEU A 40 16.71 -34.26 -6.95
C LEU A 40 18.09 -33.99 -7.59
N ASN A 41 18.22 -34.15 -8.91
CA ASN A 41 19.42 -33.78 -9.63
C ASN A 41 19.46 -32.27 -9.90
N ARG A 42 20.19 -31.53 -9.04
CA ARG A 42 20.29 -30.07 -9.09
C ARG A 42 20.93 -29.54 -10.37
N ASN A 43 21.83 -30.28 -11.00
CA ASN A 43 22.46 -29.87 -12.26
C ASN A 43 21.45 -29.95 -13.43
N GLU A 44 20.67 -31.02 -13.49
CA GLU A 44 19.58 -31.16 -14.47
C GLU A 44 18.47 -30.14 -14.23
N ALA A 45 18.07 -29.94 -12.97
CA ALA A 45 17.12 -28.91 -12.57
C ALA A 45 17.59 -27.52 -13.02
N LYS A 46 18.87 -27.20 -12.80
CA LYS A 46 19.46 -25.93 -13.20
C LYS A 46 19.46 -25.75 -14.72
N ILE A 47 19.81 -26.78 -15.49
CA ILE A 47 19.76 -26.74 -16.96
C ILE A 47 18.33 -26.57 -17.46
N ALA A 48 17.38 -27.33 -16.90
CA ALA A 48 15.97 -27.26 -17.27
C ALA A 48 15.37 -25.89 -16.97
N ILE A 49 15.60 -25.36 -15.77
CA ILE A 49 15.13 -24.03 -15.38
C ILE A 49 15.82 -22.98 -16.24
N ASN A 50 17.13 -23.01 -16.47
CA ASN A 50 17.78 -22.05 -17.38
C ASN A 50 17.21 -22.07 -18.79
N LYS A 51 16.86 -23.25 -19.32
CA LYS A 51 16.16 -23.35 -20.60
C LYS A 51 14.77 -22.73 -20.53
N ILE A 52 14.00 -23.04 -19.50
CA ILE A 52 12.68 -22.45 -19.26
C ILE A 52 12.79 -20.92 -19.15
N LEU A 53 13.77 -20.41 -18.40
CA LEU A 53 14.02 -18.99 -18.22
C LEU A 53 14.49 -18.33 -19.52
N LEU A 54 15.23 -19.01 -20.39
CA LEU A 54 15.54 -18.53 -21.74
C LEU A 54 14.27 -18.34 -22.59
N PHE A 55 13.30 -19.26 -22.47
CA PHE A 55 12.00 -19.07 -23.12
C PHE A 55 11.14 -18.02 -22.41
N ALA A 56 11.21 -17.94 -21.07
CA ALA A 56 10.55 -16.91 -20.27
C ALA A 56 11.23 -15.53 -20.35
N THR A 57 12.46 -15.41 -20.87
CA THR A 57 13.02 -14.08 -21.21
C THR A 57 12.34 -13.48 -22.45
N ILE A 58 11.58 -14.29 -23.19
CA ILE A 58 10.65 -13.84 -24.23
C ILE A 58 9.25 -13.60 -23.63
N ASP A 59 8.92 -14.29 -22.52
CA ASP A 59 7.67 -14.19 -21.78
C ASP A 59 7.86 -13.83 -20.30
N VAL A 60 7.97 -12.52 -20.08
CA VAL A 60 7.87 -11.60 -18.90
C VAL A 60 7.67 -12.10 -17.47
N GLN A 61 7.24 -13.32 -17.27
CA GLN A 61 6.97 -13.81 -15.93
C GLN A 61 8.22 -14.26 -15.17
N HIS A 62 9.47 -13.92 -15.53
CA HIS A 62 10.65 -14.46 -14.83
C HIS A 62 10.63 -14.25 -13.29
N ALA A 63 10.24 -13.05 -12.83
CA ALA A 63 10.10 -12.78 -11.39
C ALA A 63 8.85 -13.45 -10.81
N THR A 64 7.69 -13.27 -11.46
CA THR A 64 6.40 -13.79 -10.98
C THR A 64 6.27 -15.32 -11.06
N THR A 65 6.91 -15.99 -12.01
CA THR A 65 6.95 -17.46 -12.14
C THR A 65 7.81 -18.10 -11.09
N ASN A 66 9.01 -17.57 -10.83
CA ASN A 66 9.86 -18.02 -9.72
C ASN A 66 9.16 -17.79 -8.39
N ASP A 67 8.47 -16.66 -8.23
CA ASP A 67 7.74 -16.30 -7.02
C ASP A 67 6.51 -17.19 -6.76
N VAL A 68 5.75 -17.53 -7.81
CA VAL A 68 4.65 -18.50 -7.72
C VAL A 68 5.19 -19.92 -7.46
N ALA A 69 6.26 -20.33 -8.15
CA ALA A 69 6.87 -21.64 -7.94
C ALA A 69 7.46 -21.79 -6.53
N VAL A 70 8.22 -20.79 -6.05
CA VAL A 70 8.84 -20.82 -4.73
C VAL A 70 7.79 -20.77 -3.62
N SER A 71 6.73 -19.97 -3.76
CA SER A 71 5.64 -19.94 -2.77
C SER A 71 4.87 -21.26 -2.72
N LYS A 72 4.66 -21.92 -3.87
CA LYS A 72 4.04 -23.25 -3.93
C LYS A 72 4.92 -24.32 -3.27
N LEU A 73 6.22 -24.36 -3.57
CA LEU A 73 7.16 -25.29 -2.94
C LEU A 73 7.29 -25.05 -1.43
N ALA A 74 7.30 -23.78 -1.00
CA ALA A 74 7.34 -23.41 0.40
C ALA A 74 6.05 -23.81 1.13
N ALA A 75 4.89 -23.67 0.49
CA ALA A 75 3.61 -24.15 1.06
C ALA A 75 3.55 -25.67 1.21
N GLU A 76 4.36 -26.43 0.47
CA GLU A 76 4.51 -27.88 0.62
C GLU A 76 5.62 -28.28 1.60
N GLY A 77 6.40 -27.31 2.11
CA GLY A 77 7.52 -27.57 3.00
C GLY A 77 8.76 -28.14 2.31
N ASN A 78 8.89 -27.98 0.99
CA ASN A 78 10.07 -28.45 0.25
C ASN A 78 11.25 -27.48 0.41
N ILE A 79 11.91 -27.56 1.56
CA ILE A 79 12.99 -26.66 1.97
C ILE A 79 14.15 -26.66 0.97
N GLU A 80 14.54 -27.83 0.47
CA GLU A 80 15.68 -27.94 -0.43
C GLU A 80 15.43 -27.25 -1.77
N SER A 81 14.26 -27.46 -2.38
CA SER A 81 13.91 -26.83 -3.66
C SER A 81 13.71 -25.32 -3.50
N VAL A 82 13.15 -24.86 -2.39
CA VAL A 82 13.04 -23.43 -2.08
C VAL A 82 14.42 -22.79 -1.94
N ASN A 83 15.32 -23.40 -1.16
CA ASN A 83 16.69 -22.89 -0.99
C ASN A 83 17.47 -22.89 -2.31
N PHE A 84 17.27 -23.91 -3.15
CA PHE A 84 17.84 -23.97 -4.49
C PHE A 84 17.37 -22.81 -5.36
N LEU A 85 16.05 -22.53 -5.40
CA LEU A 85 15.51 -21.40 -6.16
C LEU A 85 15.98 -20.03 -5.64
N ILE A 86 16.04 -19.86 -4.32
CA ILE A 86 16.56 -18.62 -3.71
C ILE A 86 18.03 -18.43 -4.07
N LYS A 87 18.86 -19.46 -3.92
CA LYS A 87 20.31 -19.34 -4.09
C LYS A 87 20.75 -19.23 -5.56
N GLU A 88 20.19 -20.07 -6.43
CA GLU A 88 20.65 -20.18 -7.82
C GLU A 88 19.90 -19.25 -8.77
N PHE A 89 18.68 -18.83 -8.41
CA PHE A 89 17.79 -18.05 -9.28
C PHE A 89 17.27 -16.78 -8.62
N ASN A 90 17.76 -16.42 -7.43
CA ASN A 90 17.37 -15.23 -6.69
C ASN A 90 15.84 -15.11 -6.49
N ALA A 91 15.17 -16.25 -6.25
CA ALA A 91 13.74 -16.25 -5.98
C ALA A 91 13.41 -15.45 -4.70
N SER A 92 12.25 -14.79 -4.69
CA SER A 92 11.90 -13.85 -3.63
C SER A 92 11.73 -14.51 -2.27
N LEU A 93 12.48 -14.00 -1.28
CA LEU A 93 12.32 -14.36 0.13
C LEU A 93 10.89 -14.06 0.63
N LEU A 94 10.28 -12.99 0.10
CA LEU A 94 8.93 -12.59 0.47
C LEU A 94 7.90 -13.66 0.10
N TRP A 95 7.99 -14.21 -1.11
CA TRP A 95 7.08 -15.25 -1.58
C TRP A 95 7.35 -16.61 -0.96
N ALA A 96 8.62 -16.92 -0.64
CA ALA A 96 8.97 -18.08 0.16
C ALA A 96 8.35 -18.03 1.57
N ALA A 97 8.51 -16.90 2.28
CA ALA A 97 7.93 -16.70 3.62
C ALA A 97 6.40 -16.78 3.60
N TYR A 98 5.76 -16.15 2.62
CA TYR A 98 4.32 -16.26 2.40
C TYR A 98 3.88 -17.72 2.17
N GLY A 99 4.60 -18.46 1.32
CA GLY A 99 4.31 -19.86 1.02
C GLY A 99 4.42 -20.75 2.26
N TYR A 100 5.54 -20.68 2.99
CA TYR A 100 5.71 -21.41 4.25
C TYR A 100 4.63 -21.08 5.26
N ALA A 101 4.29 -19.79 5.42
CA ALA A 101 3.22 -19.35 6.31
C ALA A 101 1.86 -19.93 5.90
N ARG A 102 1.56 -19.97 4.60
CA ARG A 102 0.34 -20.57 4.04
C ARG A 102 0.26 -22.09 4.24
N GLY A 103 1.40 -22.79 4.18
CA GLY A 103 1.48 -24.23 4.44
C GLY A 103 1.58 -24.62 5.92
N GLY A 104 1.72 -23.65 6.82
CA GLY A 104 1.88 -23.91 8.26
C GLY A 104 3.31 -24.26 8.69
N HIS A 105 4.30 -24.06 7.82
CA HIS A 105 5.72 -24.28 8.07
C HIS A 105 6.35 -23.09 8.81
N VAL A 106 5.94 -22.89 10.06
CA VAL A 106 6.29 -21.70 10.88
C VAL A 106 7.80 -21.54 11.05
N VAL A 107 8.51 -22.64 11.32
CA VAL A 107 9.96 -22.63 11.57
C VAL A 107 10.71 -22.14 10.33
N GLU A 108 10.28 -22.56 9.15
CA GLU A 108 10.87 -22.18 7.88
C GLU A 108 10.55 -20.71 7.54
N ALA A 109 9.31 -20.27 7.78
CA ALA A 109 8.93 -18.88 7.60
C ALA A 109 9.74 -17.94 8.52
N ASP A 110 9.94 -18.32 9.78
CA ASP A 110 10.74 -17.58 10.75
C ASP A 110 12.23 -17.51 10.36
N LYS A 111 12.79 -18.59 9.82
CA LYS A 111 14.15 -18.59 9.27
C LYS A 111 14.30 -17.56 8.15
N VAL A 112 13.34 -17.48 7.23
CA VAL A 112 13.35 -16.48 6.16
C VAL A 112 13.22 -15.06 6.73
N PHE A 113 12.37 -14.86 7.74
CA PHE A 113 12.20 -13.57 8.40
C PHE A 113 13.50 -13.05 9.06
N VAL A 114 14.32 -13.93 9.63
CA VAL A 114 15.61 -13.57 10.24
C VAL A 114 16.64 -13.09 9.21
N LEU A 115 16.48 -13.43 7.93
CA LEU A 115 17.39 -12.96 6.87
C LEU A 115 17.20 -11.49 6.52
N ALA A 116 16.06 -10.88 6.85
CA ALA A 116 15.81 -9.47 6.58
C ALA A 116 16.51 -8.56 7.60
N GLN A 117 17.41 -7.72 7.11
CA GLN A 117 18.29 -6.88 7.92
C GLN A 117 17.65 -5.52 8.29
N ASP A 118 16.86 -4.93 7.39
CA ASP A 118 16.25 -3.62 7.62
C ASP A 118 14.78 -3.71 8.09
N SER A 119 14.30 -2.63 8.73
CA SER A 119 12.94 -2.59 9.30
C SER A 119 11.83 -2.57 8.26
N VAL A 120 12.08 -2.06 7.05
CA VAL A 120 11.08 -1.91 5.99
C VAL A 120 10.78 -3.27 5.36
N ASP A 121 11.83 -4.02 5.03
CA ASP A 121 11.74 -5.37 4.49
C ASP A 121 11.16 -6.34 5.52
N ARG A 122 11.49 -6.17 6.81
CA ARG A 122 10.84 -6.92 7.89
C ARG A 122 9.34 -6.66 7.95
N LEU A 123 8.88 -5.41 7.84
CA LEU A 123 7.44 -5.14 7.80
C LEU A 123 6.76 -5.73 6.56
N LYS A 124 7.40 -5.65 5.39
CA LYS A 124 6.90 -6.30 4.17
C LYS A 124 6.74 -7.81 4.36
N LEU A 125 7.73 -8.48 4.95
CA LEU A 125 7.67 -9.91 5.27
C LEU A 125 6.55 -10.23 6.28
N LEU A 126 6.42 -9.46 7.37
CA LEU A 126 5.37 -9.68 8.36
C LEU A 126 3.96 -9.58 7.75
N LYS A 127 3.72 -8.58 6.89
CA LYS A 127 2.45 -8.44 6.16
C LYS A 127 2.14 -9.68 5.31
N GLN A 128 3.16 -10.22 4.63
CA GLN A 128 3.00 -11.36 3.72
C GLN A 128 2.86 -12.69 4.48
N MET A 129 3.62 -12.90 5.55
CA MET A 129 3.44 -14.04 6.45
C MET A 129 2.05 -14.02 7.11
N ALA A 130 1.57 -12.85 7.55
CA ALA A 130 0.23 -12.72 8.12
C ALA A 130 -0.87 -13.08 7.11
N SER A 131 -0.74 -12.62 5.86
CA SER A 131 -1.62 -13.00 4.75
C SER A 131 -1.56 -14.51 4.48
N GLY A 132 -0.35 -15.09 4.42
CA GLY A 132 -0.13 -16.51 4.21
C GLY A 132 -0.78 -17.37 5.29
N HIS A 133 -0.49 -17.10 6.57
CA HIS A 133 -1.12 -17.78 7.70
C HIS A 133 -2.64 -17.64 7.69
N ALA A 134 -3.17 -16.44 7.34
CA ALA A 134 -4.60 -16.22 7.24
C ALA A 134 -5.24 -17.07 6.13
N GLN A 135 -4.61 -17.17 4.96
CA GLN A 135 -5.07 -18.04 3.87
C GLN A 135 -4.98 -19.54 4.23
N GLY A 136 -3.96 -19.95 4.99
CA GLY A 136 -3.83 -21.32 5.47
C GLY A 136 -4.76 -21.66 6.64
N GLY A 137 -5.52 -20.70 7.16
CA GLY A 137 -6.36 -20.88 8.36
C GLY A 137 -5.57 -21.00 9.67
N HIS A 138 -4.28 -20.65 9.68
CA HIS A 138 -3.39 -20.73 10.84
C HIS A 138 -3.58 -19.53 11.79
N VAL A 139 -4.75 -19.49 12.45
CA VAL A 139 -5.19 -18.33 13.24
C VAL A 139 -4.24 -17.96 14.38
N SER A 140 -3.64 -18.95 15.06
CA SER A 140 -2.69 -18.71 16.14
C SER A 140 -1.45 -17.97 15.65
N GLU A 141 -0.92 -18.37 14.49
CA GLU A 141 0.31 -17.84 13.93
C GLU A 141 0.10 -16.45 13.35
N ALA A 142 -1.01 -16.21 12.64
CA ALA A 142 -1.36 -14.87 12.18
C ALA A 142 -1.51 -13.88 13.35
N LYS A 143 -2.05 -14.32 14.50
CA LYS A 143 -2.12 -13.51 15.72
C LYS A 143 -0.75 -13.23 16.35
N LYS A 144 0.19 -14.18 16.30
CA LYS A 144 1.57 -13.95 16.76
C LYS A 144 2.25 -12.88 15.91
N ILE A 145 2.13 -12.94 14.58
CA ILE A 145 2.67 -11.90 13.68
C ILE A 145 2.09 -10.52 14.03
N LEU A 146 0.78 -10.44 14.22
CA LEU A 146 0.11 -9.21 14.65
C LEU A 146 0.61 -8.68 16.00
N ALA A 147 1.04 -9.56 16.92
CA ALA A 147 1.60 -9.19 18.22
C ALA A 147 3.06 -8.71 18.15
N LEU A 148 3.80 -9.06 17.10
CA LEU A 148 5.16 -8.57 16.87
C LEU A 148 5.19 -7.09 16.47
N VAL A 149 4.10 -6.58 15.88
CA VAL A 149 4.01 -5.20 15.40
C VAL A 149 3.42 -4.28 16.45
N GLN A 150 4.24 -3.36 16.97
CA GLN A 150 3.88 -2.46 18.08
C GLN A 150 3.28 -1.13 17.60
N ASN A 151 3.71 -0.62 16.44
CA ASN A 151 3.22 0.64 15.89
C ASN A 151 1.77 0.47 15.37
N SER A 152 0.89 1.43 15.66
CA SER A 152 -0.53 1.38 15.28
C SER A 152 -0.76 1.37 13.77
N ALA A 153 0.00 2.14 13.00
CA ALA A 153 -0.10 2.18 11.54
C ALA A 153 0.35 0.87 10.89
N ASP A 154 1.50 0.34 11.32
CA ASP A 154 2.02 -0.94 10.82
C ASP A 154 1.10 -2.10 11.22
N ARG A 155 0.53 -2.04 12.43
CA ARG A 155 -0.44 -3.03 12.92
C ARG A 155 -1.72 -3.01 12.06
N PHE A 156 -2.20 -1.82 11.70
CA PHE A 156 -3.33 -1.68 10.78
C PHE A 156 -3.01 -2.28 9.40
N ALA A 157 -1.81 -2.03 8.87
CA ALA A 157 -1.37 -2.64 7.61
C ALA A 157 -1.39 -4.19 7.68
N VAL A 158 -0.91 -4.77 8.79
CA VAL A 158 -0.99 -6.24 9.00
C VAL A 158 -2.43 -6.73 9.07
N LEU A 159 -3.33 -6.00 9.75
CA LEU A 159 -4.75 -6.35 9.82
C LEU A 159 -5.41 -6.37 8.44
N GLN A 160 -5.09 -5.43 7.54
CA GLN A 160 -5.58 -5.43 6.16
C GLN A 160 -5.17 -6.70 5.41
N HIS A 161 -3.89 -7.10 5.51
CA HIS A 161 -3.37 -8.31 4.88
C HIS A 161 -3.98 -9.60 5.48
N MET A 162 -4.23 -9.63 6.79
CA MET A 162 -4.94 -10.75 7.42
C MET A 162 -6.38 -10.85 6.94
N ALA A 163 -7.11 -9.73 6.88
CA ALA A 163 -8.49 -9.69 6.41
C ALA A 163 -8.59 -10.19 4.96
N PHE A 164 -7.68 -9.73 4.09
CA PHE A 164 -7.56 -10.20 2.72
C PHE A 164 -7.31 -11.71 2.67
N GLY A 165 -6.31 -12.22 3.42
CA GLY A 165 -5.96 -13.64 3.40
C GLY A 165 -7.10 -14.56 3.86
N TYR A 166 -7.78 -14.22 4.96
CA TYR A 166 -8.93 -14.99 5.44
C TYR A 166 -10.10 -14.94 4.43
N ALA A 167 -10.40 -13.76 3.89
CA ALA A 167 -11.51 -13.59 2.96
C ALA A 167 -11.26 -14.32 1.63
N LEU A 168 -10.02 -14.33 1.11
CA LEU A 168 -9.66 -15.01 -0.14
C LEU A 168 -9.91 -16.52 -0.10
N ARG A 169 -9.89 -17.12 1.10
CA ARG A 169 -10.12 -18.56 1.32
C ARG A 169 -11.44 -18.85 2.01
N GLY A 170 -12.30 -17.85 2.18
CA GLY A 170 -13.64 -18.02 2.72
C GLY A 170 -13.69 -18.25 4.23
N HIS A 171 -12.62 -17.94 4.97
CA HIS A 171 -12.58 -18.00 6.43
C HIS A 171 -13.34 -16.80 7.04
N ALA A 172 -14.67 -16.79 6.85
CA ALA A 172 -15.48 -15.62 7.09
C ALA A 172 -15.57 -15.20 8.55
N ALA A 173 -15.56 -16.17 9.48
CA ALA A 173 -15.54 -15.89 10.91
C ALA A 173 -14.26 -15.15 11.32
N GLU A 174 -13.12 -15.54 10.76
CA GLU A 174 -11.81 -14.98 11.04
C GLU A 174 -11.65 -13.57 10.44
N ALA A 175 -12.09 -13.37 9.19
CA ALA A 175 -12.10 -12.06 8.57
C ALA A 175 -12.99 -11.07 9.35
N ASN A 176 -14.17 -11.52 9.82
CA ASN A 176 -15.05 -10.70 10.67
C ASN A 176 -14.44 -10.39 12.04
N LYS A 177 -13.68 -11.32 12.64
CA LYS A 177 -12.91 -11.05 13.86
C LYS A 177 -11.86 -9.97 13.60
N VAL A 178 -11.14 -10.00 12.48
CA VAL A 178 -10.17 -8.94 12.11
C VAL A 178 -10.88 -7.60 11.97
N LEU A 179 -12.01 -7.55 11.27
CA LEU A 179 -12.82 -6.34 11.12
C LEU A 179 -13.27 -5.77 12.49
N SER A 180 -13.59 -6.62 13.47
CA SER A 180 -13.97 -6.19 14.82
C SER A 180 -12.82 -5.58 15.64
N LEU A 181 -11.57 -5.83 15.26
CA LEU A 181 -10.39 -5.23 15.91
C LEU A 181 -10.17 -3.78 15.49
N VAL A 182 -10.79 -3.34 14.39
CA VAL A 182 -10.68 -1.97 13.87
C VAL A 182 -11.89 -1.16 14.31
N GLN A 183 -11.65 -0.12 15.12
CA GLN A 183 -12.72 0.67 15.75
C GLN A 183 -13.07 1.94 14.97
N ASN A 184 -12.09 2.56 14.32
CA ASN A 184 -12.31 3.76 13.52
C ASN A 184 -13.13 3.41 12.26
N SER A 185 -14.14 4.22 11.95
CA SER A 185 -15.02 4.04 10.79
C SER A 185 -14.28 4.10 9.45
N ALA A 186 -13.32 5.02 9.30
CA ALA A 186 -12.54 5.16 8.07
C ALA A 186 -11.67 3.91 7.81
N ASP A 187 -10.93 3.48 8.83
CA ASP A 187 -10.08 2.28 8.77
C ASP A 187 -10.91 1.01 8.57
N ARG A 188 -12.11 0.93 9.20
CA ARG A 188 -13.07 -0.16 8.98
C ARG A 188 -13.48 -0.25 7.52
N PHE A 189 -13.78 0.88 6.88
CA PHE A 189 -14.17 0.88 5.47
C PHE A 189 -13.04 0.34 4.59
N VAL A 190 -11.80 0.73 4.87
CA VAL A 190 -10.64 0.16 4.14
C VAL A 190 -10.55 -1.35 4.33
N VAL A 191 -10.75 -1.88 5.55
CA VAL A 191 -10.79 -3.35 5.75
C VAL A 191 -11.93 -4.01 4.98
N LEU A 192 -13.12 -3.38 4.92
CA LEU A 192 -14.24 -3.87 4.11
C LEU A 192 -13.88 -3.92 2.62
N GLN A 193 -13.15 -2.94 2.09
CA GLN A 193 -12.66 -2.98 0.70
C GLN A 193 -11.75 -4.19 0.46
N TYR A 194 -10.76 -4.43 1.33
CA TYR A 194 -9.87 -5.60 1.23
C TYR A 194 -10.64 -6.93 1.34
N MET A 195 -11.64 -7.01 2.22
CA MET A 195 -12.49 -8.20 2.34
C MET A 195 -13.34 -8.42 1.09
N ALA A 196 -13.98 -7.36 0.56
CA ALA A 196 -14.82 -7.44 -0.63
C ALA A 196 -14.02 -7.90 -1.85
N LEU A 197 -12.86 -7.29 -2.07
CA LEU A 197 -11.91 -7.68 -3.11
C LEU A 197 -11.52 -9.16 -2.98
N ALA A 198 -11.11 -9.58 -1.79
CA ALA A 198 -10.61 -10.94 -1.56
C ALA A 198 -11.70 -12.01 -1.67
N TYR A 199 -12.88 -11.80 -1.08
CA TYR A 199 -14.00 -12.71 -1.25
C TYR A 199 -14.39 -12.82 -2.72
N ALA A 200 -14.41 -11.70 -3.45
CA ALA A 200 -14.72 -11.71 -4.87
C ALA A 200 -13.66 -12.46 -5.68
N GLN A 201 -12.38 -12.24 -5.41
CA GLN A 201 -11.28 -12.97 -6.05
C GLN A 201 -11.29 -14.47 -5.76
N GLY A 202 -11.75 -14.89 -4.58
CA GLY A 202 -11.93 -16.30 -4.21
C GLY A 202 -13.26 -16.93 -4.63
N GLY A 203 -14.17 -16.14 -5.21
CA GLY A 203 -15.50 -16.61 -5.64
C GLY A 203 -16.53 -16.77 -4.51
N HIS A 204 -16.28 -16.20 -3.34
CA HIS A 204 -17.14 -16.26 -2.16
C HIS A 204 -18.27 -15.23 -2.23
N VAL A 205 -19.23 -15.45 -3.13
CA VAL A 205 -20.26 -14.47 -3.49
C VAL A 205 -21.14 -14.06 -2.30
N ALA A 206 -21.55 -15.03 -1.48
CA ALA A 206 -22.42 -14.77 -0.33
C ALA A 206 -21.74 -13.86 0.70
N GLU A 207 -20.45 -14.08 0.95
CA GLU A 207 -19.64 -13.31 1.89
C GLU A 207 -19.36 -11.89 1.38
N ALA A 208 -19.02 -11.74 0.09
CA ALA A 208 -18.85 -10.43 -0.53
C ALA A 208 -20.15 -9.60 -0.48
N ASN A 209 -21.31 -10.21 -0.74
CA ASN A 209 -22.61 -9.54 -0.60
C ASN A 209 -22.93 -9.15 0.85
N LYS A 210 -22.50 -9.95 1.85
CA LYS A 210 -22.61 -9.56 3.26
C LYS A 210 -21.77 -8.33 3.58
N VAL A 211 -20.56 -8.23 3.02
CA VAL A 211 -19.71 -7.03 3.18
C VAL A 211 -20.39 -5.79 2.59
N LEU A 212 -20.97 -5.92 1.39
CA LEU A 212 -21.70 -4.82 0.74
C LEU A 212 -22.87 -4.32 1.60
N MET A 213 -23.64 -5.23 2.24
CA MET A 213 -24.76 -4.86 3.12
C MET A 213 -24.35 -4.08 4.38
N LEU A 214 -23.07 -4.10 4.76
CA LEU A 214 -22.57 -3.32 5.92
C LEU A 214 -22.39 -1.83 5.59
N VAL A 215 -22.40 -1.45 4.32
CA VAL A 215 -22.20 -0.07 3.85
C VAL A 215 -23.50 0.48 3.29
N LYS A 216 -23.92 1.65 3.79
CA LYS A 216 -25.19 2.29 3.41
C LYS A 216 -25.02 3.51 2.50
N ASN A 217 -23.85 4.13 2.51
CA ASN A 217 -23.58 5.31 1.70
C ASN A 217 -23.39 4.90 0.22
N PRO A 218 -24.16 5.42 -0.74
CA PRO A 218 -24.05 5.06 -2.16
C PRO A 218 -22.63 5.22 -2.73
N ALA A 219 -21.93 6.30 -2.38
CA ALA A 219 -20.56 6.54 -2.88
C ALA A 219 -19.56 5.48 -2.39
N ASP A 220 -19.77 4.94 -1.19
CA ASP A 220 -18.92 3.88 -0.64
C ASP A 220 -19.36 2.50 -1.12
N GLN A 221 -20.65 2.31 -1.43
CA GLN A 221 -21.15 1.11 -2.11
C GLN A 221 -20.55 0.98 -3.51
N LEU A 222 -20.50 2.06 -4.28
CA LEU A 222 -19.86 2.07 -5.60
C LEU A 222 -18.39 1.64 -5.53
N LYS A 223 -17.63 2.16 -4.55
CA LYS A 223 -16.25 1.72 -4.32
C LYS A 223 -16.18 0.21 -4.03
N LEU A 224 -17.09 -0.35 -3.23
CA LEU A 224 -17.13 -1.79 -2.99
C LEU A 224 -17.52 -2.58 -4.24
N TRP A 225 -18.45 -2.08 -5.08
CA TRP A 225 -18.77 -2.69 -6.37
C TRP A 225 -17.55 -2.74 -7.28
N MET A 226 -16.79 -1.64 -7.36
CA MET A 226 -15.54 -1.57 -8.11
C MET A 226 -14.53 -2.63 -7.62
N GLU A 227 -14.30 -2.75 -6.31
CA GLU A 227 -13.41 -3.76 -5.73
C GLU A 227 -13.89 -5.19 -6.00
N MET A 228 -15.20 -5.44 -5.87
CA MET A 228 -15.80 -6.75 -6.13
C MET A 228 -15.73 -7.11 -7.62
N ALA A 229 -15.99 -6.16 -8.52
CA ALA A 229 -15.90 -6.38 -9.96
C ALA A 229 -14.46 -6.72 -10.35
N TYR A 230 -13.47 -5.95 -9.88
CA TYR A 230 -12.06 -6.27 -10.09
C TYR A 230 -11.71 -7.66 -9.54
N GLY A 231 -12.12 -7.98 -8.30
CA GLY A 231 -11.86 -9.28 -7.69
C GLY A 231 -12.46 -10.45 -8.47
N TYR A 232 -13.77 -10.42 -8.75
CA TYR A 232 -14.44 -11.49 -9.49
C TYR A 232 -13.84 -11.67 -10.88
N THR A 233 -13.56 -10.59 -11.60
CA THR A 233 -13.00 -10.68 -12.96
C THR A 233 -11.57 -11.20 -12.94
N ARG A 234 -10.72 -10.79 -11.99
CA ARG A 234 -9.37 -11.35 -11.81
C ARG A 234 -9.39 -12.83 -11.45
N GLY A 235 -10.39 -13.30 -10.70
CA GLY A 235 -10.59 -14.70 -10.36
C GLY A 235 -11.32 -15.53 -11.43
N GLY A 236 -11.77 -14.91 -12.53
CA GLY A 236 -12.53 -15.59 -13.59
C GLY A 236 -14.00 -15.86 -13.25
N HIS A 237 -14.56 -15.26 -12.22
CA HIS A 237 -15.95 -15.44 -11.76
C HIS A 237 -16.93 -14.54 -12.53
N VAL A 238 -17.07 -14.79 -13.84
CA VAL A 238 -17.83 -13.95 -14.81
C VAL A 238 -19.25 -13.64 -14.36
N ALA A 239 -20.02 -14.66 -13.93
CA ALA A 239 -21.42 -14.47 -13.53
C ALA A 239 -21.55 -13.51 -12.33
N ALA A 240 -20.66 -13.61 -11.36
CA ALA A 240 -20.67 -12.74 -10.19
C ALA A 240 -20.25 -11.30 -10.55
N ALA A 241 -19.28 -11.12 -11.44
CA ALA A 241 -18.91 -9.81 -11.96
C ALA A 241 -20.07 -9.13 -12.71
N ASN A 242 -20.79 -9.87 -13.55
CA ASN A 242 -21.97 -9.36 -14.26
C ASN A 242 -23.11 -8.98 -13.32
N ASN A 243 -23.28 -9.72 -12.22
CA ASN A 243 -24.25 -9.34 -11.19
C ASN A 243 -23.88 -8.00 -10.54
N VAL A 244 -22.60 -7.75 -10.26
CA VAL A 244 -22.14 -6.46 -9.74
C VAL A 244 -22.35 -5.33 -10.75
N LEU A 245 -22.05 -5.57 -12.03
CA LEU A 245 -22.32 -4.62 -13.11
C LEU A 245 -23.80 -4.26 -13.22
N ALA A 246 -24.70 -5.22 -12.94
CA ALA A 246 -26.15 -4.99 -12.94
C ALA A 246 -26.65 -4.16 -11.74
N LEU A 247 -25.86 -4.00 -10.66
CA LEU A 247 -26.19 -3.13 -9.54
C LEU A 247 -25.97 -1.64 -9.87
N ALA A 248 -25.11 -1.33 -10.84
CA ALA A 248 -24.85 0.03 -11.28
C ALA A 248 -25.90 0.47 -12.31
N GLU A 249 -26.90 1.24 -11.85
CA GLU A 249 -28.06 1.64 -12.67
C GLU A 249 -27.78 2.82 -13.61
N ASN A 250 -26.94 3.79 -13.20
CA ASN A 250 -26.58 4.93 -14.04
C ASN A 250 -25.36 4.64 -14.92
N SER A 251 -25.22 5.38 -16.02
CA SER A 251 -24.17 5.17 -17.03
C SER A 251 -22.75 5.34 -16.48
N ASP A 252 -22.54 6.33 -15.62
CA ASP A 252 -21.21 6.70 -15.13
C ASP A 252 -20.66 5.64 -14.16
N ASP A 253 -21.50 5.19 -13.22
CA ASP A 253 -21.17 4.12 -12.28
C ASP A 253 -20.98 2.80 -13.02
N ARG A 254 -21.83 2.52 -14.02
CA ARG A 254 -21.71 1.33 -14.85
C ARG A 254 -20.39 1.32 -15.60
N PHE A 255 -19.99 2.47 -16.17
CA PHE A 255 -18.71 2.59 -16.86
C PHE A 255 -17.52 2.44 -15.90
N ALA A 256 -17.58 3.01 -14.70
CA ALA A 256 -16.56 2.82 -13.66
C ALA A 256 -16.39 1.33 -13.29
N VAL A 257 -17.48 0.57 -13.21
CA VAL A 257 -17.43 -0.88 -12.99
C VAL A 257 -16.85 -1.62 -14.21
N LEU A 258 -17.22 -1.25 -15.44
CA LEU A 258 -16.65 -1.83 -16.67
C LEU A 258 -15.13 -1.64 -16.76
N GLN A 259 -14.62 -0.47 -16.35
CA GLN A 259 -13.17 -0.23 -16.27
C GLN A 259 -12.47 -1.23 -15.34
N GLN A 260 -13.04 -1.47 -14.16
CA GLN A 260 -12.51 -2.46 -13.21
C GLN A 260 -12.61 -3.89 -13.73
N MET A 261 -13.70 -4.23 -14.42
CA MET A 261 -13.85 -5.54 -15.06
C MET A 261 -12.83 -5.76 -16.18
N ALA A 262 -12.61 -4.78 -17.05
CA ALA A 262 -11.63 -4.85 -18.13
C ALA A 262 -10.22 -5.04 -17.55
N PHE A 263 -9.86 -4.24 -16.55
CA PHE A 263 -8.59 -4.33 -15.86
C PHE A 263 -8.41 -5.68 -15.13
N GLY A 264 -9.43 -6.16 -14.41
CA GLY A 264 -9.38 -7.40 -13.66
C GLY A 264 -9.31 -8.65 -14.54
N PHE A 265 -10.14 -8.75 -15.57
CA PHE A 265 -10.05 -9.85 -16.53
C PHE A 265 -8.69 -9.85 -17.25
N ALA A 266 -8.14 -8.68 -17.60
CA ALA A 266 -6.82 -8.58 -18.20
C ALA A 266 -5.70 -8.98 -17.23
N CYS A 267 -5.78 -8.58 -15.96
CA CYS A 267 -4.87 -9.05 -14.89
C CYS A 267 -4.97 -10.56 -14.63
N GLY A 268 -6.10 -11.19 -14.95
CA GLY A 268 -6.33 -12.63 -14.83
C GLY A 268 -6.04 -13.42 -16.11
N GLY A 269 -5.73 -12.76 -17.23
CA GLY A 269 -5.47 -13.41 -18.52
C GLY A 269 -6.73 -13.89 -19.24
N HIS A 270 -7.92 -13.41 -18.85
CA HIS A 270 -9.20 -13.84 -19.39
C HIS A 270 -9.56 -13.10 -20.69
N VAL A 271 -8.74 -13.25 -21.74
CA VAL A 271 -8.81 -12.46 -22.99
C VAL A 271 -10.19 -12.40 -23.63
N SER A 272 -10.90 -13.54 -23.68
CA SER A 272 -12.26 -13.60 -24.24
C SER A 272 -13.23 -12.68 -23.48
N GLU A 273 -13.16 -12.67 -22.16
CA GLU A 273 -14.05 -11.85 -21.32
C GLU A 273 -13.67 -10.37 -21.38
N VAL A 274 -12.37 -10.06 -21.46
CA VAL A 274 -11.89 -8.69 -21.72
C VAL A 274 -12.51 -8.13 -23.01
N ASN A 275 -12.48 -8.91 -24.09
CA ASN A 275 -13.03 -8.48 -25.39
C ASN A 275 -14.54 -8.26 -25.35
N LYS A 276 -15.29 -9.04 -24.54
CA LYS A 276 -16.72 -8.82 -24.32
C LYS A 276 -16.98 -7.51 -23.57
N VAL A 277 -16.20 -7.22 -22.51
CA VAL A 277 -16.30 -5.95 -21.79
C VAL A 277 -15.95 -4.78 -22.71
N PHE A 278 -14.91 -4.92 -23.53
CA PHE A 278 -14.50 -3.90 -24.48
C PHE A 278 -15.58 -3.57 -25.52
N ALA A 279 -16.33 -4.57 -25.97
CA ALA A 279 -17.45 -4.40 -26.89
C ALA A 279 -18.63 -3.61 -26.30
N LEU A 280 -18.65 -3.38 -24.97
CA LEU A 280 -19.68 -2.58 -24.29
C LEU A 280 -19.36 -1.07 -24.27
N ALA A 281 -18.24 -0.63 -24.85
CA ALA A 281 -17.92 0.80 -24.95
C ALA A 281 -19.00 1.54 -25.77
N GLU A 282 -19.57 2.61 -25.22
CA GLU A 282 -20.66 3.34 -25.87
C GLU A 282 -20.16 4.44 -26.81
N ASN A 283 -18.97 4.97 -26.55
CA ASN A 283 -18.36 6.06 -27.31
C ASN A 283 -16.83 5.92 -27.43
N SER A 284 -16.19 6.81 -28.18
CA SER A 284 -14.73 6.76 -28.42
C SER A 284 -13.87 7.06 -27.19
N ALA A 285 -14.36 7.86 -26.24
CA ALA A 285 -13.64 8.15 -25.00
C ALA A 285 -13.67 6.92 -24.07
N ASP A 286 -14.83 6.28 -23.95
CA ASP A 286 -15.01 5.03 -23.20
C ASP A 286 -14.11 3.95 -23.75
N ARG A 287 -14.09 3.81 -25.08
CA ARG A 287 -13.26 2.86 -25.80
C ARG A 287 -11.78 3.05 -25.48
N LEU A 288 -11.25 4.27 -25.61
CA LEU A 288 -9.85 4.57 -25.25
C LEU A 288 -9.57 4.25 -23.78
N SER A 289 -10.48 4.60 -22.88
CA SER A 289 -10.30 4.36 -21.45
C SER A 289 -10.29 2.86 -21.13
N LEU A 290 -11.19 2.05 -21.73
CA LEU A 290 -11.15 0.60 -21.57
C LEU A 290 -9.87 0.00 -22.15
N LEU A 291 -9.42 0.44 -23.33
CA LEU A 291 -8.14 -0.02 -23.90
C LEU A 291 -6.96 0.25 -22.94
N GLN A 292 -6.92 1.41 -22.30
CA GLN A 292 -5.88 1.74 -21.30
C GLN A 292 -5.93 0.79 -20.09
N HIS A 293 -7.13 0.52 -19.56
CA HIS A 293 -7.31 -0.42 -18.44
C HIS A 293 -6.95 -1.85 -18.83
N MET A 294 -7.31 -2.29 -20.05
CA MET A 294 -6.93 -3.60 -20.58
C MET A 294 -5.41 -3.74 -20.68
N ALA A 295 -4.74 -2.79 -21.34
CA ALA A 295 -3.30 -2.82 -21.53
C ALA A 295 -2.55 -2.81 -20.19
N LEU A 296 -2.96 -1.94 -19.26
CA LEU A 296 -2.39 -1.91 -17.92
C LEU A 296 -2.62 -3.23 -17.17
N GLY A 297 -3.82 -3.80 -17.27
CA GLY A 297 -4.16 -5.05 -16.62
C GLY A 297 -3.33 -6.23 -17.15
N TYR A 298 -3.19 -6.35 -18.48
CA TYR A 298 -2.34 -7.37 -19.08
C TYR A 298 -0.88 -7.20 -18.66
N VAL A 299 -0.36 -5.96 -18.66
CA VAL A 299 1.00 -5.66 -18.22
C VAL A 299 1.21 -6.05 -16.75
N GLN A 300 0.28 -5.73 -15.85
CA GLN A 300 0.38 -6.11 -14.44
C GLN A 300 0.19 -7.61 -14.19
N GLY A 301 -0.62 -8.27 -15.00
CA GLY A 301 -0.77 -9.74 -14.99
C GLY A 301 0.42 -10.48 -15.61
N GLY A 302 1.32 -9.77 -16.29
CA GLY A 302 2.44 -10.36 -17.03
C GLY A 302 2.05 -10.99 -18.37
N TYR A 303 0.87 -10.68 -18.91
CA TYR A 303 0.31 -11.17 -20.17
C TYR A 303 0.76 -10.30 -21.35
N VAL A 304 1.99 -10.48 -21.79
CA VAL A 304 2.65 -9.52 -22.70
C VAL A 304 2.24 -9.64 -24.14
N VAL A 305 1.94 -10.86 -24.58
CA VAL A 305 1.39 -11.07 -25.92
C VAL A 305 0.06 -10.34 -26.02
N GLU A 306 -0.78 -10.46 -25.01
CA GLU A 306 -2.10 -9.83 -24.90
C GLU A 306 -1.99 -8.31 -24.79
N ALA A 307 -1.06 -7.80 -23.99
CA ALA A 307 -0.78 -6.37 -23.89
C ALA A 307 -0.33 -5.78 -25.23
N ASN A 308 0.52 -6.50 -25.99
CA ASN A 308 0.94 -6.07 -27.32
C ASN A 308 -0.20 -6.17 -28.33
N ASN A 309 -1.04 -7.21 -28.27
CA ASN A 309 -2.22 -7.34 -29.10
C ASN A 309 -3.25 -6.22 -28.85
N ALA A 310 -3.29 -5.66 -27.62
CA ALA A 310 -4.13 -4.51 -27.34
C ALA A 310 -3.72 -3.25 -28.14
N LEU A 311 -2.45 -3.13 -28.57
CA LEU A 311 -2.02 -2.05 -29.48
C LEU A 311 -2.66 -2.17 -30.86
N GLU A 312 -2.87 -3.38 -31.36
CA GLU A 312 -3.53 -3.63 -32.65
C GLU A 312 -5.01 -3.24 -32.62
N LEU A 313 -5.61 -3.10 -31.43
CA LEU A 313 -6.96 -2.58 -31.27
C LEU A 313 -7.01 -1.04 -31.35
N ALA A 314 -5.89 -0.31 -31.34
CA ALA A 314 -5.90 1.14 -31.50
C ALA A 314 -6.36 1.52 -32.91
N GLN A 315 -7.35 2.40 -33.02
CA GLN A 315 -7.91 2.82 -34.31
C GLN A 315 -7.22 4.05 -34.90
N ASN A 316 -6.52 4.82 -34.08
CA ASN A 316 -5.86 6.05 -34.49
C ASN A 316 -4.56 6.29 -33.71
N SER A 317 -3.79 7.27 -34.18
CA SER A 317 -2.48 7.60 -33.61
C SER A 317 -2.54 8.13 -32.17
N ILE A 318 -3.66 8.73 -31.76
CA ILE A 318 -3.85 9.24 -30.40
C ILE A 318 -4.02 8.08 -29.42
N GLU A 319 -4.90 7.12 -29.74
CA GLU A 319 -5.09 5.91 -28.94
C GLU A 319 -3.81 5.10 -28.84
N ARG A 320 -3.13 4.89 -29.98
CA ARG A 320 -1.86 4.16 -30.02
C ARG A 320 -0.81 4.80 -29.12
N ARG A 321 -0.65 6.13 -29.20
CA ARG A 321 0.29 6.86 -28.34
C ARG A 321 -0.05 6.72 -26.86
N ALA A 322 -1.33 6.84 -26.52
CA ALA A 322 -1.79 6.66 -25.14
C ALA A 322 -1.44 5.26 -24.63
N LEU A 323 -1.72 4.21 -25.41
CA LEU A 323 -1.39 2.83 -25.05
C LEU A 323 0.10 2.60 -24.85
N LEU A 324 0.95 3.09 -25.76
CA LEU A 324 2.41 2.98 -25.62
C LEU A 324 2.90 3.59 -24.29
N VAL A 325 2.38 4.76 -23.93
CA VAL A 325 2.68 5.42 -22.65
C VAL A 325 2.25 4.59 -21.45
N TYR A 326 1.03 4.05 -21.45
CA TYR A 326 0.49 3.24 -20.35
C TYR A 326 1.25 1.91 -20.20
N MET A 327 1.53 1.23 -21.31
CA MET A 327 2.29 -0.02 -21.33
C MET A 327 3.72 0.19 -20.85
N ALA A 328 4.38 1.25 -21.31
CA ALA A 328 5.71 1.61 -20.85
C ALA A 328 5.75 1.81 -19.33
N TYR A 329 4.85 2.65 -18.79
CA TYR A 329 4.77 2.85 -17.35
C TYR A 329 4.57 1.53 -16.59
N GLY A 330 3.62 0.69 -17.02
CA GLY A 330 3.34 -0.58 -16.38
C GLY A 330 4.50 -1.58 -16.45
N TYR A 331 5.17 -1.71 -17.60
CA TYR A 331 6.32 -2.61 -17.76
C TYR A 331 7.48 -2.16 -16.88
N ALA A 332 7.75 -0.85 -16.86
CA ALA A 332 8.82 -0.30 -16.04
C ALA A 332 8.52 -0.40 -14.54
N LEU A 333 7.27 -0.17 -14.13
CA LEU A 333 6.83 -0.33 -12.74
C LEU A 333 7.06 -1.75 -12.20
N ASN A 334 6.93 -2.75 -13.06
CA ASN A 334 7.10 -4.16 -12.70
C ASN A 334 8.49 -4.74 -13.06
N GLY A 335 9.41 -3.90 -13.55
CA GLY A 335 10.79 -4.33 -13.86
C GLY A 335 10.93 -5.14 -15.14
N HIS A 336 9.95 -5.10 -16.04
CA HIS A 336 9.95 -5.78 -17.33
C HIS A 336 10.76 -5.00 -18.37
N VAL A 337 12.09 -4.97 -18.15
CA VAL A 337 13.03 -4.11 -18.89
C VAL A 337 13.05 -4.38 -20.39
N ALA A 338 12.99 -5.66 -20.78
CA ALA A 338 13.02 -6.03 -22.20
C ALA A 338 11.79 -5.48 -22.94
N GLU A 339 10.61 -5.56 -22.33
CA GLU A 339 9.34 -5.15 -22.89
C GLU A 339 9.18 -3.64 -22.88
N ALA A 340 9.58 -3.00 -21.78
CA ALA A 340 9.75 -1.55 -21.71
C ALA A 340 10.59 -1.02 -22.89
N ASN A 341 11.70 -1.67 -23.22
CA ASN A 341 12.55 -1.31 -24.35
C ASN A 341 11.90 -1.61 -25.71
N LYS A 342 11.15 -2.72 -25.84
CA LYS A 342 10.34 -3.01 -27.05
C LYS A 342 9.30 -1.91 -27.28
N VAL A 343 8.55 -1.51 -26.26
CA VAL A 343 7.55 -0.43 -26.34
C VAL A 343 8.21 0.91 -26.70
N LEU A 344 9.38 1.22 -26.15
CA LEU A 344 10.14 2.41 -26.53
C LEU A 344 10.58 2.40 -28.00
N ALA A 345 10.88 1.22 -28.55
CA ALA A 345 11.26 1.06 -29.95
C ALA A 345 10.06 1.21 -30.91
N LEU A 346 8.82 1.01 -30.44
CA LEU A 346 7.59 1.20 -31.21
C LEU A 346 7.18 2.68 -31.37
N ALA A 347 7.83 3.60 -30.65
CA ALA A 347 7.57 5.03 -30.78
C ALA A 347 8.18 5.58 -32.07
N ASP A 348 7.35 6.20 -32.91
CA ASP A 348 7.71 6.52 -34.31
C ASP A 348 8.33 7.92 -34.47
N SER A 349 8.13 8.80 -33.48
CA SER A 349 8.63 10.19 -33.51
C SER A 349 9.47 10.52 -32.28
N PRO A 350 10.41 11.48 -32.37
CA PRO A 350 11.20 11.92 -31.20
C PRO A 350 10.33 12.41 -30.03
N ALA A 351 9.21 13.09 -30.32
CA ALA A 351 8.29 13.58 -29.31
C ALA A 351 7.54 12.44 -28.59
N GLU A 352 7.07 11.45 -29.35
CA GLU A 352 6.43 10.25 -28.79
C GLU A 352 7.43 9.42 -27.99
N ARG A 353 8.65 9.24 -28.51
CA ARG A 353 9.73 8.54 -27.82
C ARG A 353 10.06 9.20 -26.48
N LEU A 354 10.10 10.53 -26.43
CA LEU A 354 10.28 11.25 -25.17
C LEU A 354 9.12 11.02 -24.20
N ALA A 355 7.86 11.08 -24.67
CA ALA A 355 6.69 10.83 -23.84
C ALA A 355 6.68 9.41 -23.25
N VAL A 356 7.00 8.40 -24.06
CA VAL A 356 7.16 7.00 -23.62
C VAL A 356 8.30 6.88 -22.60
N LEU A 357 9.44 7.52 -22.87
CA LEU A 357 10.59 7.49 -21.97
C LEU A 357 10.32 8.14 -20.60
N GLN A 358 9.58 9.25 -20.56
CA GLN A 358 9.16 9.88 -19.30
C GLN A 358 8.34 8.89 -18.43
N GLN A 359 7.49 8.10 -19.07
CA GLN A 359 6.59 7.16 -18.40
C GLN A 359 7.32 5.89 -17.97
N LEU A 360 8.24 5.39 -18.79
CA LEU A 360 9.20 4.34 -18.40
C LEU A 360 9.94 4.74 -17.14
N VAL A 361 10.54 5.92 -17.14
CA VAL A 361 11.39 6.35 -16.04
C VAL A 361 10.58 6.64 -14.78
N CYS A 362 9.36 7.17 -14.92
CA CYS A 362 8.42 7.28 -13.81
C CYS A 362 8.07 5.90 -13.22
N GLY A 363 7.81 4.90 -14.07
CA GLY A 363 7.55 3.51 -13.69
C GLY A 363 8.74 2.87 -12.98
N TYR A 364 9.94 2.92 -13.56
CA TYR A 364 11.15 2.40 -12.93
C TYR A 364 11.44 3.05 -11.58
N ALA A 365 11.24 4.37 -11.46
CA ALA A 365 11.44 5.08 -10.22
C ALA A 365 10.43 4.65 -9.14
N GLN A 366 9.15 4.46 -9.49
CA GLN A 366 8.13 3.93 -8.58
C GLN A 366 8.36 2.46 -8.24
N GLY A 367 8.90 1.66 -9.15
CA GLY A 367 9.24 0.26 -8.90
C GLY A 367 10.58 0.05 -8.17
N GLY A 368 11.33 1.13 -7.89
CA GLY A 368 12.65 1.05 -7.26
C GLY A 368 13.78 0.55 -8.17
N TYR A 369 13.57 0.47 -9.49
CA TYR A 369 14.55 0.03 -10.48
C TYR A 369 15.55 1.15 -10.84
N VAL A 370 16.34 1.58 -9.85
CA VAL A 370 17.23 2.76 -9.93
C VAL A 370 18.21 2.68 -11.09
N ALA A 371 18.82 1.50 -11.32
CA ALA A 371 19.79 1.31 -12.39
C ALA A 371 19.19 1.55 -13.78
N GLU A 372 17.96 1.07 -14.01
CA GLU A 372 17.28 1.20 -15.29
C GLU A 372 16.74 2.62 -15.51
N ALA A 373 16.25 3.26 -14.45
CA ALA A 373 15.90 4.69 -14.49
C ALA A 373 17.10 5.57 -14.88
N ASN A 374 18.29 5.28 -14.31
CA ASN A 374 19.52 6.02 -14.62
C ASN A 374 20.04 5.76 -16.04
N LYS A 375 19.97 4.51 -16.54
CA LYS A 375 20.31 4.19 -17.94
C LYS A 375 19.40 4.92 -18.91
N ALA A 376 18.10 4.94 -18.65
CA ALA A 376 17.13 5.65 -19.45
C ALA A 376 17.39 7.18 -19.44
N LEU A 377 17.73 7.77 -18.30
CA LEU A 377 18.16 9.17 -18.22
C LEU A 377 19.41 9.44 -19.07
N ALA A 378 20.42 8.56 -19.00
CA ALA A 378 21.67 8.71 -19.76
C ALA A 378 21.48 8.62 -21.28
N SER A 379 20.36 8.03 -21.74
CA SER A 379 20.03 7.97 -23.17
C SER A 379 19.55 9.30 -23.76
N VAL A 380 19.21 10.30 -22.93
CA VAL A 380 18.70 11.60 -23.38
C VAL A 380 19.81 12.65 -23.39
N GLN A 381 20.15 13.13 -24.59
CA GLN A 381 21.24 14.08 -24.79
C GLN A 381 20.79 15.55 -24.80
N ASN A 382 19.53 15.84 -25.14
CA ASN A 382 19.03 17.21 -25.17
C ASN A 382 18.64 17.70 -23.76
N SER A 383 18.86 19.00 -23.49
CA SER A 383 18.64 19.60 -22.17
C SER A 383 17.18 19.59 -21.73
N ALA A 384 16.26 19.94 -22.64
CA ALA A 384 14.83 19.99 -22.35
C ALA A 384 14.24 18.61 -22.00
N GLY A 385 14.57 17.59 -22.78
CA GLY A 385 14.15 16.21 -22.54
C GLY A 385 14.83 15.63 -21.30
N ARG A 386 16.09 15.97 -21.04
CA ARG A 386 16.79 15.59 -19.81
C ARG A 386 16.05 16.11 -18.57
N LEU A 387 15.62 17.37 -18.56
CA LEU A 387 14.81 17.91 -17.47
C LEU A 387 13.45 17.19 -17.36
N ALA A 388 12.79 16.95 -18.48
CA ALA A 388 11.49 16.26 -18.51
C ALA A 388 11.56 14.83 -17.93
N VAL A 389 12.67 14.12 -18.18
CA VAL A 389 12.94 12.80 -17.57
C VAL A 389 13.28 12.92 -16.09
N LEU A 390 14.13 13.86 -15.67
CA LEU A 390 14.41 14.10 -14.24
C LEU A 390 13.13 14.41 -13.45
N GLN A 391 12.23 15.23 -14.00
CA GLN A 391 10.93 15.54 -13.40
C GLN A 391 10.08 14.28 -13.20
N SER A 392 10.14 13.35 -14.16
CA SER A 392 9.40 12.09 -14.11
C SER A 392 10.01 11.11 -13.10
N MET A 393 11.35 11.05 -12.99
CA MET A 393 12.05 10.32 -11.93
C MET A 393 11.69 10.84 -10.54
N ALA A 394 11.79 12.16 -10.35
CA ALA A 394 11.52 12.81 -9.08
C ALA A 394 10.07 12.59 -8.63
N LEU A 395 9.12 12.69 -9.57
CA LEU A 395 7.72 12.34 -9.32
C LEU A 395 7.56 10.87 -8.94
N GLY A 396 8.19 9.96 -9.68
CA GLY A 396 8.07 8.52 -9.44
C GLY A 396 8.63 8.09 -8.09
N TYR A 397 9.86 8.50 -7.76
CA TYR A 397 10.45 8.21 -6.45
C TYR A 397 9.65 8.84 -5.30
N ALA A 398 9.11 10.04 -5.48
CA ALA A 398 8.29 10.69 -4.46
C ALA A 398 6.94 9.99 -4.24
N ARG A 399 6.32 9.46 -5.30
CA ARG A 399 5.05 8.72 -5.20
C ARG A 399 5.17 7.42 -4.40
N ASP A 400 6.32 6.76 -4.40
CA ASP A 400 6.50 5.51 -3.63
C ASP A 400 7.38 5.71 -2.38
N GLY A 401 7.70 6.97 -2.03
CA GLY A 401 8.42 7.30 -0.80
C GLY A 401 9.93 7.01 -0.83
N TYR A 402 10.55 6.83 -2.00
CA TYR A 402 12.00 6.67 -2.14
C TYR A 402 12.75 8.01 -1.96
N VAL A 403 12.73 8.55 -0.75
CA VAL A 403 13.26 9.89 -0.41
C VAL A 403 14.73 10.06 -0.80
N VAL A 404 15.56 9.03 -0.55
CA VAL A 404 16.99 9.07 -0.86
C VAL A 404 17.22 9.20 -2.37
N GLU A 405 16.50 8.42 -3.17
CA GLU A 405 16.63 8.43 -4.63
C GLU A 405 16.05 9.71 -5.23
N ALA A 406 14.93 10.22 -4.71
CA ALA A 406 14.39 11.52 -5.10
C ALA A 406 15.40 12.66 -4.84
N ASN A 407 16.08 12.65 -3.69
CA ASN A 407 17.12 13.64 -3.36
C ASN A 407 18.37 13.51 -4.24
N LYS A 408 18.75 12.30 -4.65
CA LYS A 408 19.83 12.09 -5.64
C LYS A 408 19.47 12.69 -6.99
N VAL A 409 18.23 12.47 -7.47
CA VAL A 409 17.73 13.08 -8.72
C VAL A 409 17.75 14.60 -8.62
N PHE A 410 17.31 15.15 -7.48
CA PHE A 410 17.34 16.58 -7.22
C PHE A 410 18.77 17.17 -7.29
N ALA A 411 19.77 16.44 -6.79
CA ALA A 411 21.17 16.84 -6.87
C ALA A 411 21.73 16.89 -8.30
N LEU A 412 21.05 16.30 -9.28
CA LEU A 412 21.44 16.35 -10.70
C LEU A 412 20.95 17.63 -11.42
N ALA A 413 20.21 18.51 -10.75
CA ALA A 413 19.77 19.78 -11.34
C ALA A 413 20.97 20.68 -11.68
N GLN A 414 20.98 21.25 -12.88
CA GLN A 414 22.10 22.06 -13.38
C GLN A 414 21.86 23.57 -13.27
N SER A 415 20.62 24.00 -13.02
CA SER A 415 20.26 25.41 -12.86
C SER A 415 19.23 25.63 -11.74
N PRO A 416 19.09 26.86 -11.23
CA PRO A 416 18.04 27.19 -10.25
C PRO A 416 16.62 26.90 -10.75
N ALA A 417 16.35 27.12 -12.05
CA ALA A 417 15.05 26.84 -12.65
C ALA A 417 14.74 25.32 -12.66
N GLU A 418 15.71 24.49 -13.03
CA GLU A 418 15.57 23.03 -12.96
C GLU A 418 15.35 22.56 -11.52
N ARG A 419 16.15 23.09 -10.59
CA ARG A 419 16.06 22.79 -9.17
C ARG A 419 14.63 23.01 -8.67
N PHE A 420 14.06 24.18 -8.95
CA PHE A 420 12.69 24.51 -8.56
C PHE A 420 11.65 23.58 -9.21
N ALA A 421 11.81 23.30 -10.50
CA ALA A 421 10.91 22.41 -11.24
C ALA A 421 10.91 20.97 -10.69
N LEU A 422 12.05 20.47 -10.20
CA LEU A 422 12.14 19.17 -9.52
C LEU A 422 11.47 19.19 -8.15
N LEU A 423 11.66 20.26 -7.35
CA LEU A 423 10.98 20.40 -6.05
C LEU A 423 9.46 20.37 -6.21
N GLN A 424 8.92 21.02 -7.24
CA GLN A 424 7.49 20.97 -7.53
C GLN A 424 6.99 19.54 -7.82
N LYS A 425 7.76 18.75 -8.57
CA LYS A 425 7.40 17.36 -8.90
C LYS A 425 7.53 16.42 -7.70
N MET A 426 8.56 16.59 -6.88
CA MET A 426 8.71 15.85 -5.62
C MET A 426 7.55 16.15 -4.67
N ALA A 427 7.24 17.43 -4.44
CA ALA A 427 6.13 17.84 -3.60
C ALA A 427 4.79 17.27 -4.10
N HIS A 428 4.55 17.32 -5.42
CA HIS A 428 3.36 16.72 -6.03
C HIS A 428 3.27 15.21 -5.76
N GLY A 429 4.35 14.45 -5.99
CA GLY A 429 4.37 13.01 -5.75
C GLY A 429 4.12 12.63 -4.29
N TYR A 430 4.80 13.31 -3.36
CA TYR A 430 4.62 13.06 -1.93
C TYR A 430 3.19 13.36 -1.46
N VAL A 431 2.61 14.50 -1.87
CA VAL A 431 1.24 14.88 -1.49
C VAL A 431 0.20 13.90 -2.04
N GLN A 432 0.37 13.49 -3.30
CA GLN A 432 -0.55 12.56 -3.97
C GLN A 432 -0.64 11.24 -3.19
N CYS A 433 0.48 10.71 -2.73
CA CYS A 433 0.54 9.44 -2.01
C CYS A 433 0.50 9.59 -0.47
N GLY A 434 0.29 10.80 0.06
CA GLY A 434 0.08 11.03 1.50
C GLY A 434 1.35 11.11 2.35
N TYR A 435 2.53 11.17 1.73
CA TYR A 435 3.83 11.40 2.37
C TYR A 435 4.01 12.87 2.79
N MET A 436 3.14 13.37 3.67
CA MET A 436 3.08 14.81 3.99
C MET A 436 4.32 15.33 4.72
N THR A 437 4.98 14.49 5.50
CA THR A 437 6.24 14.87 6.16
C THR A 437 7.32 15.14 5.12
N GLU A 438 7.43 14.27 4.12
CA GLU A 438 8.36 14.35 3.01
C GLU A 438 8.04 15.55 2.13
N ALA A 439 6.76 15.77 1.79
CA ALA A 439 6.30 16.96 1.08
C ALA A 439 6.71 18.26 1.79
N ASN A 440 6.65 18.29 3.11
CA ASN A 440 7.07 19.44 3.91
C ASN A 440 8.58 19.60 3.97
N ASN A 441 9.33 18.49 3.99
CA ASN A 441 10.79 18.54 3.93
C ASN A 441 11.28 19.12 2.59
N VAL A 442 10.52 19.00 1.50
CA VAL A 442 10.83 19.65 0.21
C VAL A 442 10.87 21.18 0.36
N LEU A 443 10.04 21.79 1.21
CA LEU A 443 10.04 23.24 1.43
C LEU A 443 11.37 23.73 2.03
N ALA A 444 12.02 22.91 2.85
CA ALA A 444 13.33 23.23 3.42
C ALA A 444 14.45 23.24 2.36
N LEU A 445 14.24 22.61 1.20
CA LEU A 445 15.20 22.56 0.10
C LEU A 445 15.10 23.78 -0.83
N ALA A 446 14.08 24.63 -0.70
CA ALA A 446 13.94 25.84 -1.52
C ALA A 446 14.85 26.98 -1.05
N GLN A 447 15.48 27.66 -2.01
CA GLN A 447 16.60 28.57 -1.75
C GLN A 447 16.13 29.89 -1.12
N ASN A 448 15.00 30.41 -1.58
CA ASN A 448 14.48 31.71 -1.18
C ASN A 448 13.00 31.64 -0.75
N THR A 449 12.51 32.73 -0.17
CA THR A 449 11.15 32.82 0.37
C THR A 449 10.08 32.71 -0.72
N ASP A 450 10.35 33.21 -1.93
CA ASP A 450 9.40 33.20 -3.05
C ASP A 450 9.20 31.78 -3.61
N GLU A 451 10.27 31.01 -3.78
CA GLU A 451 10.22 29.59 -4.14
C GLU A 451 9.44 28.80 -3.09
N ARG A 452 9.71 29.04 -1.81
CA ARG A 452 8.98 28.39 -0.69
C ARG A 452 7.50 28.71 -0.74
N LEU A 453 7.13 29.96 -1.02
CA LEU A 453 5.74 30.39 -1.17
C LEU A 453 5.08 29.69 -2.36
N ALA A 454 5.74 29.64 -3.52
CA ALA A 454 5.22 28.99 -4.72
C ALA A 454 5.07 27.46 -4.55
N LEU A 455 6.01 26.79 -3.88
CA LEU A 455 5.88 25.36 -3.53
C LEU A 455 4.75 25.13 -2.53
N SER A 456 4.59 26.00 -1.54
CA SER A 456 3.49 25.91 -0.58
C SER A 456 2.14 26.01 -1.28
N LYS A 457 1.99 26.94 -2.23
CA LYS A 457 0.79 27.05 -3.09
C LYS A 457 0.56 25.79 -3.91
N THR A 458 1.63 25.19 -4.46
CA THR A 458 1.55 23.94 -5.23
C THR A 458 1.02 22.80 -4.35
N ILE A 459 1.57 22.64 -3.14
CA ILE A 459 1.12 21.62 -2.16
C ILE A 459 -0.35 21.83 -1.81
N VAL A 460 -0.76 23.07 -1.53
CA VAL A 460 -2.15 23.40 -1.17
C VAL A 460 -3.13 23.15 -2.32
N ALA A 461 -2.77 23.49 -3.55
CA ALA A 461 -3.61 23.22 -4.72
C ALA A 461 -3.89 21.73 -4.88
N GLN A 462 -2.87 20.89 -4.66
CA GLN A 462 -3.00 19.43 -4.71
C GLN A 462 -3.83 18.89 -3.54
N LEU A 463 -3.70 19.49 -2.36
CA LEU A 463 -4.50 19.13 -1.18
C LEU A 463 -5.96 19.55 -1.29
N SER A 464 -6.26 20.65 -1.96
CA SER A 464 -7.63 21.16 -2.13
C SER A 464 -8.50 20.26 -3.00
N GLN A 465 -7.89 19.30 -3.72
CA GLN A 465 -8.60 18.22 -4.42
C GLN A 465 -9.06 17.10 -3.45
N LYS A 466 -8.55 17.05 -2.22
CA LYS A 466 -9.07 16.20 -1.13
C LYS A 466 -10.15 16.96 -0.37
N ALA A 467 -11.31 16.33 -0.18
CA ALA A 467 -12.38 16.91 0.62
C ALA A 467 -11.99 16.92 2.12
N PHE A 468 -11.85 18.10 2.71
CA PHE A 468 -11.75 18.25 4.16
C PHE A 468 -13.15 18.48 4.73
N SER A 469 -13.65 17.53 5.52
CA SER A 469 -14.99 17.59 6.09
C SER A 469 -15.04 18.26 7.46
N THR A 470 -13.92 18.36 8.18
CA THR A 470 -13.90 18.87 9.56
C THR A 470 -12.76 19.86 9.84
N GLU A 471 -12.99 20.75 10.80
CA GLU A 471 -11.97 21.65 11.36
C GLU A 471 -10.77 20.87 11.95
N ARG A 472 -11.02 19.65 12.46
CA ARG A 472 -9.98 18.76 12.97
C ARG A 472 -9.02 18.31 11.87
N ASP A 473 -9.54 17.93 10.71
CA ASP A 473 -8.72 17.47 9.58
C ASP A 473 -7.79 18.58 9.10
N LEU A 474 -8.32 19.81 9.01
CA LEU A 474 -7.55 21.00 8.65
C LEU A 474 -6.51 21.36 9.71
N LEU A 475 -6.86 21.25 11.00
CA LEU A 475 -5.92 21.47 12.10
C LEU A 475 -4.79 20.42 12.11
N GLN A 476 -5.12 19.16 11.87
CA GLN A 476 -4.15 18.07 11.75
C GLN A 476 -3.20 18.30 10.60
N LEU A 477 -3.74 18.67 9.43
CA LEU A 477 -2.95 19.01 8.27
C LEU A 477 -2.03 20.21 8.55
N LEU A 478 -2.57 21.33 9.04
CA LEU A 478 -1.79 22.53 9.39
C LEU A 478 -0.67 22.23 10.38
N ALA A 479 -0.93 21.39 11.39
CA ALA A 479 0.07 21.01 12.37
C ALA A 479 1.26 20.21 11.77
N THR A 480 1.09 19.57 10.61
CA THR A 480 2.22 18.91 9.92
C THR A 480 3.19 19.91 9.28
N PHE A 481 2.70 21.10 8.91
CA PHE A 481 3.51 22.14 8.26
C PHE A 481 4.37 22.90 9.26
N ASN A 482 5.55 23.34 8.81
CA ASN A 482 6.41 24.22 9.59
C ASN A 482 5.64 25.52 9.94
N PRO A 483 5.69 25.99 11.20
CA PRO A 483 5.06 27.23 11.67
C PRO A 483 5.23 28.43 10.73
N ASP A 484 6.40 28.60 10.14
CA ASP A 484 6.72 29.72 9.24
C ASP A 484 5.79 29.79 8.01
N PHE A 485 5.18 28.65 7.63
CA PHE A 485 4.34 28.52 6.44
C PHE A 485 2.85 28.31 6.75
N GLN A 486 2.47 28.06 8.01
CA GLN A 486 1.09 27.75 8.38
C GLN A 486 0.11 28.89 8.05
N SER A 487 0.53 30.14 8.23
CA SER A 487 -0.27 31.33 7.89
C SER A 487 -0.57 31.43 6.39
N VAL A 488 0.46 31.26 5.57
CA VAL A 488 0.36 31.29 4.10
C VAL A 488 -0.56 30.17 3.62
N ILE A 489 -0.35 28.95 4.14
CA ILE A 489 -1.14 27.77 3.79
C ILE A 489 -2.61 27.94 4.18
N ALA A 490 -2.89 28.46 5.38
CA ALA A 490 -4.24 28.75 5.84
C ALA A 490 -4.95 29.77 4.93
N SER A 491 -4.23 30.81 4.47
CA SER A 491 -4.79 31.83 3.57
C SER A 491 -5.17 31.28 2.19
N GLU A 492 -4.41 30.33 1.67
CA GLU A 492 -4.69 29.67 0.38
C GLU A 492 -5.79 28.62 0.52
N LEU A 493 -5.80 27.83 1.60
CA LEU A 493 -6.88 26.88 1.90
C LEU A 493 -8.22 27.58 2.13
N LYS A 494 -8.22 28.83 2.62
CA LYS A 494 -9.46 29.62 2.78
C LYS A 494 -10.22 29.78 1.46
N LYS A 495 -9.52 29.79 0.32
CA LYS A 495 -10.15 29.89 -1.01
C LYS A 495 -10.91 28.61 -1.39
N SER A 496 -10.48 27.44 -0.92
CA SER A 496 -11.10 26.15 -1.21
C SER A 496 -12.06 25.67 -0.12
N ALA A 497 -11.86 26.05 1.14
CA ALA A 497 -12.70 25.68 2.28
C ALA A 497 -13.44 26.90 2.88
N ALA A 498 -14.25 27.55 2.05
CA ALA A 498 -14.96 28.80 2.39
C ALA A 498 -15.90 28.75 3.62
N LYS A 499 -16.25 27.55 4.10
CA LYS A 499 -17.17 27.34 5.23
C LYS A 499 -16.48 27.23 6.59
N ILE A 500 -15.15 27.13 6.64
CA ILE A 500 -14.38 26.98 7.87
C ILE A 500 -13.45 28.18 7.98
N ASP A 501 -13.42 28.83 9.15
CA ASP A 501 -12.33 29.77 9.43
C ASP A 501 -11.06 28.94 9.61
N ILE A 502 -10.08 29.09 8.72
CA ILE A 502 -8.85 28.29 8.77
C ILE A 502 -7.75 29.10 9.45
N VAL A 503 -7.90 30.43 9.46
CA VAL A 503 -6.86 31.34 9.95
C VAL A 503 -6.81 31.30 11.48
N HIS A 504 -7.95 31.14 12.17
CA HIS A 504 -7.98 30.99 13.63
C HIS A 504 -7.30 29.69 14.13
N LEU A 505 -7.11 28.71 13.25
CA LEU A 505 -6.45 27.45 13.59
C LEU A 505 -4.93 27.55 13.67
N VAL A 506 -4.33 28.53 13.00
CA VAL A 506 -2.86 28.65 12.86
C VAL A 506 -2.15 28.68 14.21
N PRO A 507 -2.54 29.50 15.21
CA PRO A 507 -1.88 29.49 16.52
C PRO A 507 -1.93 28.14 17.22
N LYS A 508 -3.05 27.41 17.09
CA LYS A 508 -3.23 26.08 17.65
C LYS A 508 -2.37 25.04 16.91
N ALA A 509 -2.35 25.10 15.58
CA ALA A 509 -1.51 24.26 14.73
C ALA A 509 -0.01 24.46 15.02
N THR A 510 0.43 25.70 15.27
CA THR A 510 1.82 26.02 15.61
C THR A 510 2.22 25.34 16.92
N LYS A 511 1.38 25.44 17.95
CA LYS A 511 1.60 24.77 19.24
C LYS A 511 1.63 23.25 19.09
N LEU A 512 0.71 22.69 18.31
CA LEU A 512 0.68 21.25 18.01
C LEU A 512 1.95 20.80 17.30
N HIS A 513 2.38 21.53 16.27
CA HIS A 513 3.62 21.23 15.54
C HIS A 513 4.83 21.20 16.47
N ALA A 514 4.95 22.20 17.35
CA ALA A 514 6.04 22.28 18.32
C ALA A 514 6.04 21.05 19.24
N LEU A 515 4.88 20.66 19.77
CA LEU A 515 4.75 19.46 20.62
C LEU A 515 5.10 18.18 19.87
N MET A 516 4.59 18.03 18.64
CA MET A 516 4.85 16.86 17.80
C MET A 516 6.35 16.71 17.51
N LYS A 517 7.05 17.80 17.20
CA LYS A 517 8.50 17.79 16.91
C LYS A 517 9.36 17.63 18.17
N THR A 518 9.14 18.45 19.19
CA THR A 518 10.01 18.52 20.37
C THR A 518 9.84 17.32 21.29
N GLN A 519 8.60 16.83 21.45
CA GLN A 519 8.28 15.74 22.37
C GLN A 519 8.00 14.41 21.65
N LYS A 520 8.16 14.36 20.32
CA LYS A 520 7.88 13.18 19.49
C LYS A 520 6.48 12.59 19.78
N LEU A 521 5.50 13.48 19.92
CA LEU A 521 4.09 13.13 20.11
C LEU A 521 3.40 12.99 18.75
N ASN A 522 2.43 12.08 18.66
CA ASN A 522 1.51 12.05 17.53
C ASN A 522 0.45 13.18 17.66
N PHE A 523 -0.36 13.41 16.62
CA PHE A 523 -1.33 14.50 16.62
C PHE A 523 -2.37 14.39 17.74
N ASN A 524 -2.92 13.20 17.99
CA ASN A 524 -3.93 12.96 19.03
C ASN A 524 -3.34 13.13 20.44
N GLN A 525 -2.09 12.68 20.63
CA GLN A 525 -1.30 12.89 21.83
C GLN A 525 -1.04 14.39 22.09
N ALA A 526 -0.61 15.14 21.08
CA ALA A 526 -0.38 16.58 21.19
C ALA A 526 -1.68 17.36 21.44
N MET A 527 -2.79 16.96 20.81
CA MET A 527 -4.12 17.52 21.05
C MET A 527 -4.59 17.28 22.49
N GLY A 528 -4.44 16.06 23.00
CA GLY A 528 -4.72 15.73 24.39
C GLY A 528 -3.87 16.55 25.36
N TRP A 529 -2.60 16.77 25.02
CA TRP A 529 -1.71 17.62 25.83
C TRP A 529 -2.08 19.10 25.78
N LEU A 530 -2.71 19.63 24.74
CA LEU A 530 -3.04 21.07 24.69
C LEU A 530 -4.25 21.48 25.53
N GLN A 531 -5.04 20.51 26.01
CA GLN A 531 -6.19 20.78 26.88
C GLN A 531 -5.71 20.96 28.34
N PRO A 532 -5.89 22.14 28.97
CA PRO A 532 -5.40 22.41 30.33
C PRO A 532 -5.88 21.38 31.37
N GLU A 533 -7.15 20.97 31.27
CA GLU A 533 -7.77 19.98 32.14
C GLU A 533 -7.13 18.60 31.94
N MET A 534 -6.76 18.27 30.71
CA MET A 534 -6.06 17.03 30.39
C MET A 534 -4.59 17.06 30.79
N GLN A 535 -3.89 18.20 30.72
CA GLN A 535 -2.54 18.30 31.28
C GLN A 535 -2.55 17.97 32.77
N LEU A 536 -3.48 18.56 33.53
CA LEU A 536 -3.67 18.29 34.95
C LEU A 536 -4.00 16.81 35.19
N TRP A 537 -4.99 16.27 34.46
CA TRP A 537 -5.38 14.86 34.55
C TRP A 537 -4.22 13.90 34.26
N LEU A 538 -3.45 14.15 33.20
CA LEU A 538 -2.33 13.30 32.78
C LEU A 538 -1.12 13.41 33.71
N LEU A 539 -0.94 14.54 34.40
CA LEU A 539 0.14 14.74 35.36
C LEU A 539 -0.22 14.21 36.76
N GLN A 540 -1.48 14.31 37.18
CA GLN A 540 -1.96 13.88 38.50
C GLN A 540 -2.39 12.41 38.54
N GLY A 541 -3.00 11.90 37.47
CA GLY A 541 -3.55 10.55 37.40
C GLY A 541 -2.55 9.44 37.73
N PRO A 542 -1.30 9.45 37.20
CA PRO A 542 -0.27 8.47 37.56
C PRO A 542 0.07 8.46 39.06
N GLN A 543 0.00 9.61 39.75
CA GLN A 543 0.22 9.67 41.20
C GLN A 543 -0.97 9.11 41.98
N LEU A 544 -2.19 9.37 41.52
CA LEU A 544 -3.38 8.78 42.14
C LEU A 544 -3.38 7.25 42.00
N ILE A 545 -2.89 6.71 40.87
CA ILE A 545 -2.66 5.27 40.70
C ILE A 545 -1.60 4.77 41.68
N LYS A 546 -0.44 5.43 41.74
CA LYS A 546 0.66 5.06 42.65
C LYS A 546 0.22 5.06 44.12
N ASN A 547 -0.62 6.03 44.49
CA ASN A 547 -1.18 6.18 45.83
C ASN A 547 -2.44 5.31 46.06
N LYS A 548 -2.78 4.42 45.11
CA LYS A 548 -3.96 3.53 45.16
C LYS A 548 -5.31 4.25 45.32
N LYS A 549 -5.38 5.52 44.94
CA LYS A 549 -6.59 6.37 44.96
C LYS A 549 -7.37 6.33 43.64
N LEU A 550 -6.77 5.83 42.55
CA LEU A 550 -7.40 5.70 41.24
C LEU A 550 -6.97 4.38 40.60
N ALA A 551 -7.94 3.62 40.06
CA ALA A 551 -7.63 2.40 39.32
C ALA A 551 -6.98 2.74 37.97
N ALA A 552 -5.87 2.06 37.63
CA ALA A 552 -5.16 2.31 36.37
C ALA A 552 -6.04 2.10 35.13
N ALA A 553 -6.91 1.09 35.15
CA ALA A 553 -7.86 0.83 34.07
C ALA A 553 -8.87 1.99 33.88
N MET A 554 -9.30 2.62 34.97
CA MET A 554 -10.24 3.75 34.93
C MET A 554 -9.56 5.01 34.41
N PHE A 555 -8.33 5.27 34.87
CA PHE A 555 -7.51 6.35 34.33
C PHE A 555 -7.30 6.20 32.82
N LEU A 556 -6.92 5.01 32.35
CA LEU A 556 -6.71 4.75 30.93
C LEU A 556 -8.01 4.89 30.13
N SER A 557 -9.12 4.31 30.58
CA SER A 557 -10.41 4.36 29.87
C SER A 557 -10.95 5.78 29.71
N VAL A 558 -10.91 6.58 30.78
CA VAL A 558 -11.31 7.99 30.75
C VAL A 558 -10.39 8.80 29.83
N SER A 559 -9.08 8.54 29.89
CA SER A 559 -8.13 9.25 29.05
C SER A 559 -8.27 8.91 27.56
N THR A 560 -8.54 7.64 27.23
CA THR A 560 -8.82 7.22 25.85
C THR A 560 -10.09 7.85 25.31
N TYR A 561 -11.13 7.96 26.14
CA TYR A 561 -12.38 8.62 25.76
C TYR A 561 -12.16 10.11 25.47
N LEU A 562 -11.46 10.82 26.36
CA LEU A 562 -11.27 12.27 26.25
C LEU A 562 -10.31 12.69 25.14
N THR A 563 -9.29 11.88 24.84
CA THR A 563 -8.27 12.22 23.82
C THR A 563 -8.49 11.55 22.47
N SER A 564 -9.41 10.57 22.40
CA SER A 564 -9.53 9.64 21.28
C SER A 564 -8.25 8.85 20.98
N ASN A 565 -7.30 8.80 21.92
CA ASN A 565 -6.13 7.92 21.82
C ASN A 565 -6.54 6.48 22.16
N SER A 566 -5.84 5.53 21.58
CA SER A 566 -5.87 4.13 22.02
C SER A 566 -5.21 3.96 23.40
N ILE A 567 -5.52 2.86 24.10
CA ILE A 567 -4.90 2.55 25.41
C ILE A 567 -3.35 2.57 25.33
N PRO A 568 -2.69 1.99 24.32
CA PRO A 568 -1.23 2.07 24.19
C PRO A 568 -0.72 3.50 23.96
N GLU A 569 -1.39 4.29 23.12
CA GLU A 569 -1.02 5.69 22.90
C GLU A 569 -1.15 6.52 24.18
N MET A 570 -2.13 6.19 25.04
CA MET A 570 -2.28 6.81 26.36
C MET A 570 -1.16 6.43 27.32
N VAL A 571 -0.73 5.17 27.31
CA VAL A 571 0.43 4.71 28.10
C VAL A 571 1.69 5.42 27.62
N ASP A 572 1.93 5.48 26.31
CA ASP A 572 3.08 6.17 25.71
C ASP A 572 3.07 7.67 26.05
N LEU A 573 1.93 8.33 25.91
CA LEU A 573 1.75 9.74 26.28
C LEU A 573 2.07 9.97 27.75
N SER A 574 1.47 9.17 28.65
CA SER A 574 1.71 9.25 30.09
C SER A 574 3.20 9.07 30.42
N ASN A 575 3.89 8.14 29.75
CA ASN A 575 5.31 7.89 29.96
C ASN A 575 6.17 9.05 29.47
N LYS A 576 5.97 9.54 28.24
CA LYS A 576 6.74 10.67 27.68
C LYS A 576 6.62 11.93 28.52
N LEU A 577 5.42 12.23 29.00
CA LEU A 577 5.14 13.42 29.81
C LEU A 577 5.72 13.32 31.22
N SER A 578 5.80 12.11 31.78
CA SER A 578 6.45 11.86 33.08
C SER A 578 7.96 12.13 33.07
N VAL A 579 8.58 12.14 31.89
CA VAL A 579 10.02 12.35 31.67
C VAL A 579 10.35 13.81 31.30
N THR A 580 9.49 14.49 30.52
CA THR A 580 9.77 15.84 29.97
C THR A 580 9.43 16.99 30.93
N THR A 581 8.44 16.82 31.81
CA THR A 581 8.21 17.79 32.87
C THR A 581 9.13 17.44 34.03
N CYS A 582 10.02 18.37 34.42
CA CYS A 582 10.74 18.27 35.68
C CYS A 582 9.68 18.20 36.79
N ARG A 583 9.36 16.97 37.20
CA ARG A 583 8.21 16.58 38.02
C ARG A 583 8.10 17.45 39.27
N ASP A 584 9.24 17.90 39.80
CA ASP A 584 9.31 18.72 41.01
C ASP A 584 9.00 20.21 40.77
N ARG A 585 9.22 20.73 39.55
CA ARG A 585 9.07 22.16 39.23
C ARG A 585 7.61 22.52 38.95
N PHE A 586 6.88 21.68 38.21
CA PHE A 586 5.44 21.86 37.97
C PHE A 586 4.62 21.72 39.25
N PHE A 587 4.93 20.73 40.09
CA PHE A 587 4.22 20.54 41.37
C PHE A 587 4.52 21.65 42.38
N LYS A 588 5.74 22.23 42.40
CA LYS A 588 6.04 23.45 43.17
C LYS A 588 5.23 24.66 42.71
N ASP A 589 5.06 24.84 41.39
CA ASP A 589 4.26 25.93 40.83
C ASP A 589 2.75 25.75 41.03
N LEU A 590 2.26 24.51 41.03
CA LEU A 590 0.85 24.24 41.34
C LEU A 590 0.53 24.48 42.82
N GLN A 591 1.42 24.02 43.71
CA GLN A 591 1.30 24.25 45.15
C GLN A 591 1.40 25.74 45.51
N SER A 592 2.20 26.52 44.79
CA SER A 592 2.31 27.96 45.03
C SER A 592 1.13 28.77 44.49
N ARG A 593 0.34 28.23 43.55
CA ARG A 593 -0.79 28.91 42.90
C ARG A 593 -2.19 28.46 43.36
N ASN A 594 -2.31 27.64 44.40
CA ASN A 594 -3.60 27.23 45.00
C ASN A 594 -4.65 26.64 44.02
N HIS A 595 -4.23 26.06 42.89
CA HIS A 595 -5.15 25.33 42.02
C HIS A 595 -5.06 23.84 42.35
N LEU A 596 -6.10 23.36 43.05
CA LEU A 596 -6.35 22.00 43.56
C LEU A 596 -5.61 21.63 44.86
N LEU A 597 -6.28 21.87 45.99
CA LEU A 597 -6.04 21.12 47.23
C LEU A 597 -6.61 19.71 47.05
N ALA A 598 -5.84 18.69 47.41
CA ALA A 598 -6.20 17.28 47.32
C ALA A 598 -7.41 16.84 48.19
N TYR A 599 -8.16 17.78 48.76
CA TYR A 599 -9.33 17.56 49.61
C TYR A 599 -10.66 17.50 48.83
N ASP A 600 -10.73 18.02 47.61
CA ASP A 600 -12.02 18.11 46.87
C ASP A 600 -12.43 16.83 46.12
N LEU A 601 -11.67 15.74 46.26
CA LEU A 601 -12.02 14.41 45.74
C LEU A 601 -12.35 13.39 46.84
N THR A 602 -12.43 13.82 48.10
CA THR A 602 -12.84 12.97 49.22
C THR A 602 -14.26 13.28 49.67
N ALA A 603 -15.24 13.06 48.81
CA ALA A 603 -16.61 12.81 49.26
C ALA A 603 -16.76 11.31 49.49
N ALA A 604 -16.65 10.88 50.75
CA ALA A 604 -17.14 9.57 51.17
C ALA A 604 -18.65 9.49 50.88
N PRO A 605 -19.20 8.30 50.53
CA PRO A 605 -20.62 8.18 50.23
C PRO A 605 -21.44 8.57 51.46
N ALA A 606 -22.28 9.59 51.33
CA ALA A 606 -23.21 9.98 52.38
C ALA A 606 -24.18 8.82 52.66
N LYS A 607 -24.26 8.41 53.93
CA LYS A 607 -25.07 7.28 54.41
C LYS A 607 -26.60 7.44 54.26
N ASN A 608 -27.10 8.48 53.59
CA ASN A 608 -28.53 8.77 53.43
C ASN A 608 -28.88 9.21 52.00
N ALA A 609 -28.52 8.43 50.99
CA ALA A 609 -29.05 8.63 49.64
C ALA A 609 -30.42 7.91 49.50
N PRO A 610 -31.48 8.60 49.02
CA PRO A 610 -32.78 7.96 48.79
C PRO A 610 -32.67 6.87 47.72
N VAL A 611 -33.42 5.78 47.93
CA VAL A 611 -33.58 4.66 47.00
C VAL A 611 -34.08 5.18 45.63
N ALA A 612 -33.42 4.75 44.56
CA ALA A 612 -33.81 5.06 43.18
C ALA A 612 -35.22 4.53 42.86
N PRO A 613 -36.07 5.26 42.11
CA PRO A 613 -37.21 4.64 41.45
C PRO A 613 -36.70 3.79 40.28
N ALA A 614 -37.20 2.57 40.19
CA ALA A 614 -36.90 1.65 39.10
C ALA A 614 -37.62 2.07 37.80
N ALA A 615 -36.84 2.29 36.75
CA ALA A 615 -36.94 1.71 35.40
C ALA A 615 -36.02 2.49 34.44
#